data_AF-A0A7C8JKX8-F1
#
_entry.id   AF-A0A7C8JKX8-F1
#
_cell.length_a   1.000
_cell.length_b   1.000
_cell.length_c   1.000
_cell.angle_alpha   90.00
_cell.angle_beta   90.00
_cell.angle_gamma   90.00
#
_symmetry.space_group_name_H-M   'P 1'
#
loop_
_entity.id
_entity.type
_entity.pdbx_description
1 polymer ?
#
loop_
_entity_poly.entity_id
_entity_poly.type
_entity_poly.pdbx_seq_one_letter_code
_entity_poly.pdbx_strand_id
1 'polypeptide(L)'
;MQVPGFTHTPISQFFVYYLVIAAVLISVSDYKYLFHIQIIPHLWRWGQWWRVLIWQFSYANTGEVLFASLAVYTLRVVERLWGSRKFASFITYNLIFTSLITPLLLAIIFRPLTLWRMNYLPPGPTPLIFAILAQFHATIPSTYKFRLLLPISPSPPPPEATPSLQVAREESEPSITLSDKFYVYIVAAQLAVSQFPGSLVGAAEDG
;
A
#
# COMPACT_ATOMS: atom_id res chain seq x y z
N MET A 1 14.86 -23.43 -0.09
CA MET A 1 14.21 -23.82 1.17
C MET A 1 13.14 -22.77 1.50
N GLN A 2 11.86 -23.08 1.29
CA GLN A 2 10.77 -22.17 1.66
C GLN A 2 10.57 -22.30 3.17
N VAL A 3 10.88 -21.25 3.92
CA VAL A 3 10.68 -21.25 5.38
C VAL A 3 9.23 -20.88 5.67
N PRO A 4 8.41 -21.80 6.23
CA PRO A 4 6.97 -21.61 6.40
C PRO A 4 6.66 -20.61 7.52
N GLY A 5 5.64 -19.77 7.32
CA GLY A 5 5.10 -18.90 8.36
C GLY A 5 5.99 -17.72 8.76
N PHE A 6 5.94 -17.34 10.05
CA PHE A 6 6.65 -16.19 10.64
C PHE A 6 8.04 -16.53 11.22
N THR A 7 8.57 -17.71 10.90
CA THR A 7 9.93 -18.10 11.29
C THR A 7 10.95 -17.06 10.82
N HIS A 8 11.80 -16.61 11.75
CA HIS A 8 12.82 -15.57 11.56
C HIS A 8 12.30 -14.17 11.18
N THR A 9 11.04 -13.85 11.47
CA THR A 9 10.46 -12.51 11.20
C THR A 9 9.65 -11.99 12.39
N PRO A 10 10.30 -11.77 13.56
CA PRO A 10 9.59 -11.37 14.77
C PRO A 10 8.91 -10.02 14.62
N ILE A 11 9.49 -9.04 13.92
CA ILE A 11 8.91 -7.69 13.84
C ILE A 11 7.67 -7.67 12.96
N SER A 12 7.71 -8.36 11.81
CA SER A 12 6.53 -8.46 10.95
C SER A 12 5.38 -9.16 11.68
N GLN A 13 5.69 -10.18 12.50
CA GLN A 13 4.71 -10.84 13.35
C GLN A 13 4.11 -9.88 14.39
N PHE A 14 4.95 -9.15 15.14
CA PHE A 14 4.49 -8.14 16.09
C PHE A 14 3.65 -7.06 15.41
N PHE A 15 4.02 -6.63 14.21
CA PHE A 15 3.29 -5.59 13.49
C PHE A 15 1.91 -6.07 13.04
N VAL A 16 1.77 -7.32 12.58
CA VAL A 16 0.46 -7.92 12.28
C VAL A 16 -0.41 -8.02 13.53
N TYR A 17 0.14 -8.49 14.65
CA TYR A 17 -0.61 -8.55 15.91
C TYR A 17 -1.03 -7.17 16.39
N TYR A 18 -0.12 -6.19 16.29
CA TYR A 18 -0.40 -4.81 16.61
C TYR A 18 -1.59 -4.27 15.81
N LEU A 19 -1.62 -4.46 14.48
CA LEU A 19 -2.72 -3.99 13.63
C LEU A 19 -4.07 -4.58 14.05
N VAL A 20 -4.11 -5.90 14.34
CA VAL A 20 -5.33 -6.59 14.73
C VAL A 20 -5.79 -6.16 16.14
N ILE A 21 -4.88 -6.15 17.10
CA ILE A 21 -5.19 -5.78 18.49
C ILE A 21 -5.62 -4.31 18.57
N ALA A 22 -4.92 -3.40 17.89
CA ALA A 22 -5.28 -1.98 17.86
C ALA A 22 -6.68 -1.78 17.28
N ALA A 23 -7.00 -2.45 16.18
CA ALA A 23 -8.33 -2.39 15.57
C ALA A 23 -9.44 -2.90 16.51
N VAL A 24 -9.19 -4.00 17.23
CA VAL A 24 -10.13 -4.55 18.21
C VAL A 24 -10.29 -3.58 19.39
N LEU A 25 -9.21 -3.07 19.98
CA LEU A 25 -9.26 -2.14 21.11
C LEU A 25 -10.04 -0.86 20.77
N ILE A 26 -9.86 -0.33 19.57
CA ILE A 26 -10.55 0.88 19.12
C ILE A 26 -12.00 0.60 18.79
N SER A 27 -12.32 -0.61 18.31
CA SER A 27 -13.71 -1.01 18.14
C SER A 27 -14.44 -1.27 19.45
N VAL A 28 -13.74 -1.68 20.51
CA VAL A 28 -14.33 -1.86 21.84
C VAL A 28 -14.49 -0.53 22.57
N SER A 29 -13.56 0.41 22.35
CA SER A 29 -13.55 1.71 23.02
C SER A 29 -14.38 2.78 22.31
N ASP A 30 -15.02 2.46 21.18
CA ASP A 30 -15.79 3.37 20.31
C ASP A 30 -15.06 4.66 19.88
N TYR A 31 -13.73 4.67 19.97
CA TYR A 31 -12.89 5.83 19.62
C TYR A 31 -12.63 5.99 18.12
N LYS A 32 -13.38 5.31 17.25
CA LYS A 32 -13.21 5.33 15.78
C LYS A 32 -13.19 6.76 15.21
N TYR A 33 -13.99 7.65 15.79
CA TYR A 33 -14.09 9.06 15.39
C TYR A 33 -12.84 9.90 15.73
N LEU A 34 -11.92 9.42 16.57
CA LEU A 34 -10.72 10.19 16.95
C LEU A 34 -9.59 10.06 15.92
N PHE A 35 -9.61 9.01 15.10
CA PHE A 35 -8.49 8.69 14.23
C PHE A 35 -8.57 9.38 12.87
N HIS A 36 -9.77 9.71 12.38
CA HIS A 36 -9.89 10.45 11.11
C HIS A 36 -9.38 11.89 11.28
N ILE A 37 -8.61 12.37 10.30
CA ILE A 37 -8.12 13.75 10.28
C ILE A 37 -8.88 14.53 9.22
N GLN A 38 -9.55 15.60 9.64
CA GLN A 38 -9.99 16.67 8.74
C GLN A 38 -9.08 17.89 8.93
N ILE A 39 -8.46 18.38 7.86
CA ILE A 39 -7.47 19.49 7.91
C ILE A 39 -8.12 20.78 8.45
N ILE A 40 -9.35 21.03 8.04
CA ILE A 40 -10.26 22.05 8.55
C ILE A 40 -11.43 21.27 9.14
N PRO A 41 -11.84 21.44 10.41
CA PRO A 41 -11.41 22.42 11.42
C PRO A 41 -10.23 21.99 12.32
N HIS A 42 -9.79 20.72 12.31
CA HIS A 42 -8.96 20.19 13.41
C HIS A 42 -7.53 20.76 13.48
N LEU A 43 -6.83 20.90 12.34
CA LEU A 43 -5.45 21.41 12.34
C LEU A 43 -5.41 22.94 12.37
N TRP A 44 -6.16 23.60 11.49
CA TRP A 44 -6.04 25.05 11.31
C TRP A 44 -6.89 25.88 12.28
N ARG A 45 -8.07 25.39 12.67
CA ARG A 45 -8.98 26.14 13.55
C ARG A 45 -8.75 25.82 15.03
N TRP A 46 -8.46 24.56 15.35
CA TRP A 46 -8.38 24.07 16.74
C TRP A 46 -6.98 23.70 17.21
N GLY A 47 -5.98 23.68 16.32
CA GLY A 47 -4.58 23.39 16.70
C GLY A 47 -4.37 22.00 17.32
N GLN A 48 -5.17 20.99 16.93
CA GLN A 48 -5.09 19.64 17.51
C GLN A 48 -3.95 18.81 16.91
N TRP A 49 -2.70 19.23 17.15
CA TRP A 49 -1.49 18.59 16.62
C TRP A 49 -1.29 17.15 17.10
N TRP A 50 -1.82 16.78 18.26
CA TRP A 50 -1.73 15.42 18.78
C TRP A 50 -2.38 14.38 17.85
N ARG A 51 -3.40 14.78 17.07
CA ARG A 51 -4.04 13.89 16.08
C ARG A 51 -3.08 13.47 14.98
N VAL A 52 -2.10 14.30 14.62
CA VAL A 52 -1.04 14.01 13.65
C VAL A 52 -0.12 12.87 14.12
N LEU A 53 -0.02 12.63 15.42
CA LEU A 53 0.70 11.46 15.92
C LEU A 53 -0.20 10.23 15.93
N ILE A 54 -1.46 10.38 16.33
CA ILE A 54 -2.34 9.24 16.65
C ILE A 54 -2.99 8.59 15.40
N TRP A 55 -3.17 9.31 14.29
CA TRP A 55 -3.89 8.80 13.11
C TRP A 55 -3.29 7.56 12.43
N GLN A 56 -1.97 7.33 12.57
CA GLN A 56 -1.33 6.15 11.99
C GLN A 56 -1.50 4.90 12.83
N PHE A 57 -1.96 5.02 14.08
CA PHE A 57 -1.98 3.90 15.01
C PHE A 57 -3.10 2.90 14.69
N SER A 58 -4.14 3.29 13.95
CA SER A 58 -5.25 2.39 13.61
C SER A 58 -5.96 2.73 12.32
N TYR A 59 -6.52 1.69 11.71
CA TYR A 59 -7.51 1.79 10.66
C TYR A 59 -8.91 2.01 11.24
N ALA A 60 -9.78 2.67 10.47
CA ALA A 60 -11.20 2.80 10.82
C ALA A 60 -12.03 1.60 10.34
N ASN A 61 -11.62 0.95 9.25
CA ASN A 61 -12.36 -0.15 8.63
C ASN A 61 -11.66 -1.49 8.82
N THR A 62 -12.42 -2.52 9.18
CA THR A 62 -11.92 -3.90 9.32
C THR A 62 -11.37 -4.47 8.01
N GLY A 63 -11.94 -4.10 6.86
CA GLY A 63 -11.43 -4.53 5.56
C GLY A 63 -10.01 -4.02 5.30
N GLU A 64 -9.73 -2.78 5.68
CA GLU A 64 -8.39 -2.17 5.57
C GLU A 64 -7.38 -2.86 6.48
N VAL A 65 -7.78 -3.22 7.71
CA VAL A 65 -6.95 -4.01 8.64
C VAL A 65 -6.57 -5.34 8.01
N LEU A 66 -7.53 -6.02 7.38
CA LEU A 66 -7.29 -7.30 6.71
C LEU A 66 -6.28 -7.14 5.58
N PHE A 67 -6.51 -6.22 4.64
CA PHE A 67 -5.59 -6.00 3.52
C PHE A 67 -4.21 -5.49 3.97
N ALA A 68 -4.16 -4.65 5.00
CA ALA A 68 -2.92 -4.20 5.61
C ALA A 68 -2.13 -5.36 6.25
N SER A 69 -2.79 -6.23 7.01
CA SER A 69 -2.16 -7.40 7.62
C SER A 69 -1.64 -8.37 6.57
N LEU A 70 -2.37 -8.55 5.47
CA LEU A 70 -1.95 -9.35 4.32
C LEU A 70 -0.74 -8.72 3.62
N ALA A 71 -0.74 -7.41 3.42
CA ALA A 71 0.41 -6.69 2.85
C ALA A 71 1.65 -6.88 3.73
N VAL A 72 1.56 -6.63 5.03
CA VAL A 72 2.67 -6.84 5.98
C VAL A 72 3.18 -8.28 5.96
N TYR A 73 2.27 -9.26 5.87
CA TYR A 73 2.64 -10.67 5.75
C TYR A 73 3.49 -10.95 4.50
N THR A 74 3.17 -10.34 3.36
CA THR A 74 4.00 -10.48 2.15
C THR A 74 5.36 -9.78 2.29
N LEU A 75 5.41 -8.66 3.00
CA LEU A 75 6.61 -7.83 3.19
C LEU A 75 7.62 -8.44 4.16
N ARG A 76 7.27 -9.52 4.88
CA ARG A 76 8.18 -10.28 5.77
C ARG A 76 9.50 -10.70 5.09
N VAL A 77 9.50 -10.82 3.77
CA VAL A 77 10.70 -11.15 2.99
C VAL A 77 11.78 -10.08 3.18
N VAL A 78 11.40 -8.79 3.31
CA VAL A 78 12.34 -7.69 3.56
C VAL A 78 13.03 -7.86 4.91
N GLU A 79 12.29 -8.25 5.95
CA GLU A 79 12.86 -8.49 7.28
C GLU A 79 13.89 -9.63 7.25
N ARG A 80 13.64 -10.69 6.46
CA ARG A 80 14.60 -11.81 6.30
C ARG A 80 15.88 -11.39 5.59
N LEU A 81 15.80 -10.49 4.61
CA LEU A 81 16.95 -10.02 3.84
C LEU A 81 17.83 -9.07 4.65
N TRP A 82 17.22 -8.17 5.42
CA TRP A 82 17.95 -7.11 6.15
C TRP A 82 18.31 -7.50 7.59
N GLY A 83 17.60 -8.47 8.13
CA GLY A 83 17.62 -8.81 9.54
C GLY A 83 16.70 -7.90 10.36
N SER A 84 16.24 -8.45 11.49
CA SER A 84 15.24 -7.82 12.35
C SER A 84 15.68 -6.45 12.88
N ARG A 85 16.91 -6.30 13.37
CA ARG A 85 17.39 -5.03 13.96
C ARG A 85 17.31 -3.83 13.00
N LYS A 86 17.74 -4.01 11.74
CA LYS A 86 17.70 -2.96 10.72
C LYS A 86 16.27 -2.64 10.29
N PHE A 87 15.44 -3.67 10.18
CA PHE A 87 14.03 -3.53 9.84
C PHE A 87 13.25 -2.75 10.92
N ALA A 88 13.51 -3.01 12.21
CA ALA A 88 12.92 -2.24 13.30
C ALA A 88 13.27 -0.76 13.21
N SER A 89 14.56 -0.42 13.06
CA SER A 89 15.01 0.96 12.92
C SER A 89 14.38 1.64 11.69
N PHE A 90 14.24 0.92 10.58
CA PHE A 90 13.57 1.42 9.38
C PHE A 90 12.09 1.71 9.61
N ILE A 91 11.35 0.83 10.28
CA ILE A 91 9.94 1.04 10.63
C ILE A 91 9.79 2.25 11.54
N THR A 92 10.56 2.34 12.62
CA THR A 92 10.45 3.45 13.58
C THR A 92 10.76 4.80 12.91
N TYR A 93 11.79 4.84 12.07
CA TYR A 93 12.14 6.05 11.31
C TYR A 93 11.02 6.44 10.33
N ASN A 94 10.51 5.49 9.55
CA ASN A 94 9.43 5.75 8.60
C ASN A 94 8.11 6.12 9.30
N LEU A 95 7.82 5.57 10.47
CA LEU A 95 6.64 5.94 11.24
C LEU A 95 6.67 7.42 11.62
N ILE A 96 7.79 7.90 12.16
CA ILE A 96 7.95 9.32 12.49
C ILE A 96 7.89 10.19 11.22
N PHE A 97 8.60 9.77 10.17
CA PHE A 97 8.69 10.53 8.93
C PHE A 97 7.34 10.64 8.21
N THR A 98 6.63 9.52 8.05
CA THR A 98 5.30 9.50 7.41
C THR A 98 4.25 10.18 8.28
N SER A 99 4.34 10.10 9.61
CA SER A 99 3.40 10.77 10.53
C SER A 99 3.44 12.29 10.33
N LEU A 100 4.62 12.86 10.09
CA LEU A 100 4.79 14.30 9.83
C LEU A 100 4.53 14.67 8.37
N ILE A 101 5.03 13.87 7.42
CA ILE A 101 4.99 14.24 6.00
C ILE A 101 3.61 14.07 5.39
N THR A 102 2.86 13.03 5.73
CA THR A 102 1.54 12.83 5.12
C THR A 102 0.58 14.02 5.35
N PRO A 103 0.40 14.56 6.57
CA PRO A 103 -0.44 15.74 6.77
C PRO A 103 0.18 17.01 6.19
N LEU A 104 1.51 17.15 6.17
CA LEU A 104 2.19 18.30 5.57
C LEU A 104 2.01 18.31 4.04
N LEU A 105 2.17 17.15 3.40
CA LEU A 105 1.96 16.96 1.96
C LEU A 105 0.52 17.27 1.57
N LEU A 106 -0.44 16.83 2.39
CA LEU A 106 -1.86 17.12 2.18
C LEU A 106 -2.14 18.63 2.31
N ALA A 107 -1.59 19.28 3.35
CA ALA A 107 -1.79 20.70 3.60
C ALA A 107 -1.13 21.63 2.56
N ILE A 108 0.07 21.28 2.10
CA ILE A 108 0.90 22.14 1.23
C ILE A 108 0.70 21.84 -0.26
N ILE A 109 0.52 20.57 -0.66
CA ILE A 109 0.50 20.19 -2.09
C ILE A 109 -0.91 19.87 -2.56
N PHE A 110 -1.60 18.94 -1.90
CA PHE A 110 -2.91 18.49 -2.37
C PHE A 110 -4.00 19.54 -2.23
N ARG A 111 -3.95 20.35 -1.16
CA ARG A 111 -4.93 21.41 -0.91
C ARG A 111 -4.95 22.53 -1.98
N PRO A 112 -3.80 23.15 -2.36
CA PRO A 112 -3.81 24.13 -3.45
C PRO A 112 -4.07 23.49 -4.81
N LEU A 113 -3.61 22.25 -5.04
CA LEU A 113 -3.79 21.57 -6.31
C LEU A 113 -5.25 21.14 -6.55
N THR A 114 -5.99 20.84 -5.49
CA THR A 114 -7.38 20.34 -5.58
C THR A 114 -8.43 21.42 -5.29
N LEU A 115 -8.06 22.70 -5.41
CA LEU A 115 -8.96 23.84 -5.22
C LEU A 115 -9.76 23.74 -3.90
N TRP A 116 -9.08 23.39 -2.79
CA TRP A 116 -9.64 23.33 -1.43
C TRP A 116 -10.73 22.27 -1.17
N ARG A 117 -11.01 21.39 -2.14
CA ARG A 117 -12.08 20.39 -2.04
C ARG A 117 -11.69 19.14 -1.23
N MET A 118 -10.40 18.77 -1.22
CA MET A 118 -9.89 17.65 -0.43
C MET A 118 -9.45 18.11 0.96
N ASN A 119 -10.20 17.74 2.00
CA ASN A 119 -9.83 18.02 3.41
C ASN A 119 -9.83 16.78 4.31
N TYR A 120 -10.09 15.58 3.78
CA TYR A 120 -10.17 14.34 4.54
C TYR A 120 -8.93 13.46 4.34
N LEU A 121 -8.29 13.08 5.45
CA LEU A 121 -7.23 12.08 5.48
C LEU A 121 -7.75 10.82 6.19
N PRO A 122 -7.76 9.66 5.50
CA PRO A 122 -8.19 8.41 6.12
C PRO A 122 -7.19 7.99 7.21
N PRO A 123 -7.69 7.42 8.33
CA PRO A 123 -6.84 6.88 9.38
C PRO A 123 -6.19 5.56 8.96
N GLY A 124 -4.91 5.41 9.29
CA GLY A 124 -4.20 4.14 9.12
C GLY A 124 -2.72 4.28 8.76
N PRO A 125 -1.90 3.27 9.07
CA PRO A 125 -0.48 3.22 8.70
C PRO A 125 -0.27 2.85 7.22
N THR A 126 -1.14 3.31 6.31
CA THR A 126 -0.97 3.03 4.87
C THR A 126 0.32 3.59 4.31
N PRO A 127 0.76 4.83 4.63
CA PRO A 127 1.99 5.36 4.02
C PRO A 127 3.23 4.60 4.50
N LEU A 128 3.19 4.07 5.72
CA LEU A 128 4.23 3.20 6.25
C LEU A 128 4.31 1.87 5.48
N ILE A 129 3.16 1.23 5.20
CA ILE A 129 3.13 0.00 4.40
C ILE A 129 3.64 0.27 2.96
N PHE A 130 3.24 1.40 2.37
CA PHE A 130 3.74 1.81 1.05
C PHE A 130 5.25 2.08 1.05
N ALA A 131 5.81 2.66 2.10
CA ALA A 131 7.26 2.85 2.23
C ALA A 131 8.00 1.50 2.30
N ILE A 132 7.48 0.53 3.06
CA ILE A 132 8.05 -0.83 3.09
C ILE A 132 7.90 -1.52 1.73
N LEU A 133 6.79 -1.31 1.03
CA LEU A 133 6.55 -1.87 -0.30
C LEU A 133 7.48 -1.29 -1.37
N ALA A 134 7.75 0.02 -1.32
CA ALA A 134 8.77 0.65 -2.16
C ALA A 134 10.14 0.02 -1.92
N GLN A 135 10.47 -0.26 -0.65
CA GLN A 135 11.71 -0.93 -0.29
C GLN A 135 11.78 -2.38 -0.78
N PHE A 136 10.66 -3.11 -0.70
CA PHE A 136 10.54 -4.47 -1.25
C PHE A 136 10.77 -4.48 -2.77
N HIS A 137 10.23 -3.49 -3.49
CA HIS A 137 10.44 -3.37 -4.93
C HIS A 137 11.91 -3.07 -5.27
N ALA A 138 12.57 -2.18 -4.52
CA ALA A 138 13.97 -1.82 -4.77
C ALA A 138 14.96 -2.94 -4.42
N THR A 139 14.67 -3.77 -3.42
CA THR A 139 15.61 -4.78 -2.90
C THR A 139 15.55 -6.10 -3.63
N ILE A 140 14.38 -6.50 -4.11
CA ILE A 140 14.21 -7.82 -4.68
C ILE A 140 14.16 -7.68 -6.21
N PRO A 141 15.11 -8.26 -6.96
CA PRO A 141 15.00 -8.33 -8.41
C PRO A 141 13.84 -9.24 -8.84
N SER A 142 13.25 -9.01 -10.01
CA SER A 142 12.23 -9.91 -10.56
C SER A 142 12.89 -11.17 -11.12
N THR A 143 12.60 -12.34 -10.54
CA THR A 143 13.22 -13.61 -10.95
C THR A 143 12.50 -14.23 -12.14
N TYR A 144 11.17 -14.13 -12.21
CA TYR A 144 10.37 -14.67 -13.30
C TYR A 144 9.47 -13.60 -13.90
N LYS A 145 9.50 -13.49 -15.23
CA LYS A 145 8.63 -12.64 -16.04
C LYS A 145 7.85 -13.55 -16.99
N PHE A 146 6.53 -13.56 -16.85
CA PHE A 146 5.64 -14.30 -17.74
C PHE A 146 5.12 -13.33 -18.80
N ARG A 147 5.22 -13.72 -20.08
CA ARG A 147 4.59 -12.98 -21.18
C ARG A 147 3.23 -13.61 -21.42
N LEU A 148 2.16 -12.88 -21.11
CA LEU A 148 0.82 -13.28 -21.52
C LEU A 148 0.59 -12.75 -22.93
N LEU A 149 0.54 -13.66 -23.90
CA LEU A 149 0.07 -13.37 -25.25
C LEU A 149 -1.45 -13.23 -25.19
N LEU A 150 -1.96 -12.04 -25.46
CA LEU A 150 -3.40 -11.83 -25.54
C LEU A 150 -3.87 -12.30 -26.92
N PRO A 151 -4.84 -13.22 -27.03
CA PRO A 151 -5.34 -13.73 -28.31
C PRO A 151 -6.21 -12.73 -29.08
N ILE A 152 -5.94 -11.43 -28.96
CA ILE A 152 -6.75 -10.33 -29.52
C ILE A 152 -6.42 -10.06 -31.00
N SER A 153 -5.43 -10.75 -31.59
CA SER A 153 -5.14 -10.62 -33.02
C SER A 153 -5.71 -11.81 -33.81
N PRO A 154 -6.82 -11.65 -34.56
CA PRO A 154 -7.31 -12.68 -35.45
C PRO A 154 -6.49 -12.66 -36.73
N SER A 155 -5.31 -13.29 -36.73
CA SER A 155 -4.61 -13.57 -37.98
C SER A 155 -4.84 -15.04 -38.38
N PRO A 156 -5.40 -15.30 -39.56
CA PRO A 156 -5.60 -16.67 -40.04
C PRO A 156 -4.24 -17.36 -40.24
N PRO A 157 -4.17 -18.70 -40.17
CA PRO A 157 -2.94 -19.44 -40.48
C PRO A 157 -2.83 -19.71 -42.00
N PRO A 158 -1.74 -19.31 -42.67
CA PRO A 158 -1.34 -19.91 -43.94
C PRO A 158 0.13 -20.41 -43.93
N PRO A 159 0.49 -21.24 -44.92
CA PRO A 159 1.31 -22.43 -44.74
C PRO A 159 2.82 -22.17 -44.78
N GLU A 160 3.54 -23.04 -44.08
CA GLU A 160 4.96 -23.38 -44.28
C GLU A 160 5.90 -22.22 -44.64
N ALA A 161 6.47 -21.53 -43.63
CA ALA A 161 7.72 -20.78 -43.82
C ALA A 161 8.47 -20.51 -42.50
N THR A 162 9.66 -21.10 -42.43
CA THR A 162 10.91 -20.68 -41.74
C THR A 162 10.85 -20.27 -40.25
N PRO A 163 11.60 -20.97 -39.35
CA PRO A 163 11.59 -20.70 -37.91
C PRO A 163 12.04 -19.29 -37.50
N SER A 164 12.68 -18.53 -38.39
CA SER A 164 13.12 -17.14 -38.14
C SER A 164 12.00 -16.09 -38.19
N LEU A 165 10.93 -16.34 -38.95
CA LEU A 165 9.82 -15.39 -39.10
C LEU A 165 8.76 -15.52 -37.99
N GLN A 166 8.72 -16.67 -37.32
CA GLN A 166 7.87 -16.89 -36.13
C GLN A 166 8.41 -16.15 -34.90
N VAL A 167 9.75 -16.16 -34.69
CA VAL A 167 10.41 -15.44 -33.58
C VAL A 167 10.20 -13.92 -33.68
N ALA A 168 10.24 -13.36 -34.90
CA ALA A 168 10.00 -11.94 -35.13
C ALA A 168 8.53 -11.52 -34.89
N ARG A 169 7.58 -12.47 -35.02
CA ARG A 169 6.15 -12.20 -34.76
C ARG A 169 5.82 -12.26 -33.27
N GLU A 170 6.48 -13.13 -32.49
CA GLU A 170 6.35 -13.16 -31.02
C GLU A 170 6.81 -11.86 -30.34
N GLU A 171 7.77 -11.13 -30.95
CA GLU A 171 8.19 -9.81 -30.46
C GLU A 171 7.17 -8.69 -30.74
N SER A 172 6.27 -8.90 -31.71
CA SER A 172 5.34 -7.87 -32.21
C SER A 172 3.90 -8.02 -31.70
N GLU A 173 3.59 -9.13 -31.02
CA GLU A 173 2.29 -9.27 -30.36
C GLU A 173 2.23 -8.47 -29.05
N PRO A 174 1.08 -7.84 -28.74
CA PRO A 174 0.90 -7.11 -27.49
C PRO A 174 0.95 -8.10 -26.32
N SER A 175 2.14 -8.24 -25.75
CA SER A 175 2.38 -9.11 -24.61
C SER A 175 2.39 -8.31 -23.32
N ILE A 176 1.50 -8.67 -22.38
CA ILE A 176 1.54 -8.11 -21.03
C ILE A 176 2.58 -8.92 -20.26
N THR A 177 3.65 -8.25 -19.81
CA THR A 177 4.65 -8.88 -18.94
C THR A 177 4.18 -8.85 -17.49
N LEU A 178 3.79 -9.99 -16.93
CA LEU A 178 3.45 -10.12 -15.51
C LEU A 178 4.63 -10.71 -14.76
N SER A 179 4.97 -10.10 -13.63
CA SER A 179 6.02 -10.56 -12.72
C SER A 179 5.41 -11.47 -11.66
N ASP A 180 6.18 -12.43 -11.15
CA ASP A 180 5.82 -13.31 -10.02
C ASP A 180 5.30 -12.54 -8.78
N LYS A 181 5.65 -11.25 -8.65
CA LYS A 181 5.24 -10.36 -7.56
C LYS A 181 3.90 -9.66 -7.78
N PHE A 182 3.16 -9.98 -8.85
CA PHE A 182 1.91 -9.28 -9.20
C PHE A 182 0.90 -9.26 -8.05
N TYR A 183 0.81 -10.35 -7.28
CA TYR A 183 -0.13 -10.46 -6.15
C TYR A 183 0.14 -9.43 -5.05
N VAL A 184 1.41 -9.10 -4.78
CA VAL A 184 1.78 -8.08 -3.78
C VAL A 184 1.27 -6.70 -4.19
N TYR A 185 1.40 -6.38 -5.48
CA TYR A 185 0.89 -5.12 -6.02
C TYR A 185 -0.64 -5.07 -6.06
N ILE A 186 -1.31 -6.19 -6.32
CA ILE A 186 -2.79 -6.25 -6.25
C ILE A 186 -3.26 -5.97 -4.84
N VAL A 187 -2.66 -6.59 -3.82
CA VAL A 187 -3.03 -6.35 -2.42
C VAL A 187 -2.79 -4.88 -2.04
N ALA A 188 -1.65 -4.31 -2.44
CA ALA A 188 -1.35 -2.90 -2.20
C ALA A 188 -2.29 -1.96 -2.96
N ALA A 189 -2.63 -2.28 -4.20
CA ALA A 189 -3.58 -1.52 -5.00
C ALA A 189 -4.97 -1.56 -4.38
N GLN A 190 -5.43 -2.74 -3.93
CA GLN A 190 -6.71 -2.86 -3.23
C GLN A 190 -6.73 -2.04 -1.94
N LEU A 191 -5.63 -2.04 -1.17
CA LEU A 191 -5.49 -1.19 0.00
C LEU A 191 -5.55 0.30 -0.38
N ALA A 192 -4.84 0.74 -1.42
CA ALA A 192 -4.92 2.14 -1.89
C ALA A 192 -6.32 2.52 -2.35
N VAL A 193 -6.98 1.65 -3.13
CA VAL A 193 -8.34 1.87 -3.62
C VAL A 193 -9.32 1.91 -2.44
N SER A 194 -9.10 1.19 -1.34
CA SER A 194 -9.97 1.28 -0.18
C SER A 194 -9.87 2.62 0.58
N GLN A 195 -8.71 3.28 0.53
CA GLN A 195 -8.48 4.58 1.19
C GLN A 195 -9.01 5.78 0.38
N PHE A 196 -9.03 5.65 -0.95
CA PHE A 196 -9.41 6.70 -1.87
C PHE A 196 -10.89 7.15 -1.80
N PRO A 197 -11.91 6.28 -1.69
CA PRO A 197 -13.31 6.68 -1.73
C PRO A 197 -13.70 7.54 -0.54
N GLY A 198 -13.11 7.34 0.65
CA GLY A 198 -13.36 8.20 1.80
C GLY A 198 -12.89 9.64 1.59
N SER A 199 -11.80 9.83 0.85
CA SER A 199 -11.26 11.15 0.52
C SER A 199 -12.10 11.90 -0.52
N LEU A 200 -12.72 11.18 -1.46
CA LEU A 200 -13.62 11.77 -2.47
C LEU A 200 -15.04 12.01 -1.96
N VAL A 201 -15.61 11.10 -1.17
CA VAL A 201 -16.98 11.25 -0.65
C VAL A 201 -17.04 12.37 0.39
N GLY A 202 -16.06 12.47 1.29
CA GLY A 202 -15.96 13.61 2.21
C GLY A 202 -15.72 14.96 1.50
N ALA A 203 -15.21 14.93 0.27
CA ALA A 203 -15.06 16.13 -0.57
C ALA A 203 -16.34 16.50 -1.35
N ALA A 204 -17.27 15.56 -1.50
CA ALA A 204 -18.54 15.76 -2.20
C ALA A 204 -19.68 16.19 -1.27
N GLU A 205 -19.63 15.81 0.01
CA GLU A 205 -20.65 16.18 1.00
C GLU A 205 -20.53 17.64 1.51
N ASP A 206 -19.37 18.28 1.34
CA ASP A 206 -19.12 19.69 1.72
C ASP A 206 -19.26 20.69 0.54
N GLY A 207 -19.86 20.27 -0.58
CA GLY A 207 -20.03 21.06 -1.81
C GLY A 207 -21.42 21.62 -2.03
#